data_AF-A0A158HDS2-F1
#
_entry.id   AF-A0A158HDS2-F1
#
_cell.length_a   1.000
_cell.length_b   1.000
_cell.length_c   1.000
_cell.angle_alpha   90.00
_cell.angle_beta   90.00
_cell.angle_gamma   90.00
#
_symmetry.space_group_name_H-M   'P 1'
#
loop_
_entity.id
_entity.type
_entity.pdbx_description
1 polymer ?
#
loop_
_entity_poly.entity_id
_entity_poly.type
_entity_poly.pdbx_seq_one_letter_code
_entity_poly.pdbx_strand_id
1 'polypeptide(L)' 'MLAKPGLQLDYDSPDIRKIIVFGDIAVVRLFWTLTAQMRGESSVSTEAGMDIFKRQPDGKWSIALFISFSATPNKVLQ' A
#
# COMPACT_ATOMS: atom_id res chain seq x y z
N MET A 1 -22.43 -5.28 6.85
CA MET A 1 -21.20 -6.01 7.25
C MET A 1 -20.11 -5.62 6.27
N LEU A 2 -18.94 -5.16 6.72
CA LEU A 2 -17.87 -4.62 5.86
C LEU A 2 -16.97 -5.70 5.23
N ALA A 3 -17.02 -6.94 5.74
CA ALA A 3 -16.25 -8.05 5.20
C ALA A 3 -16.92 -8.63 3.94
N LYS A 4 -16.11 -8.99 2.93
CA LYS A 4 -16.51 -9.81 1.77
C LYS A 4 -16.04 -11.25 2.00
N PRO A 5 -16.88 -12.18 2.50
CA PRO A 5 -16.46 -13.55 2.79
C PRO A 5 -15.92 -14.27 1.55
N GLY A 6 -14.80 -14.97 1.70
CA GLY A 6 -14.13 -15.68 0.60
C GLY A 6 -13.25 -14.80 -0.30
N LEU A 7 -13.14 -13.50 -0.02
CA LEU A 7 -12.11 -12.64 -0.60
C LEU A 7 -10.78 -12.87 0.14
N GLN A 8 -9.74 -13.20 -0.59
CA GLN A 8 -8.37 -13.28 -0.10
C GLN A 8 -7.53 -12.17 -0.76
N LEU A 9 -6.72 -11.50 0.05
CA LEU A 9 -5.84 -10.41 -0.36
C LEU A 9 -4.42 -10.75 0.10
N ASP A 10 -3.47 -10.69 -0.81
CA ASP A 10 -2.06 -10.88 -0.53
C ASP A 10 -1.27 -9.71 -1.11
N TYR A 11 -0.50 -9.04 -0.26
CA TYR A 11 0.38 -7.96 -0.68
C TYR A 11 1.82 -8.44 -0.64
N ASP A 12 2.53 -8.22 -1.75
CA ASP A 12 3.98 -8.38 -1.77
C ASP A 12 4.65 -7.35 -0.84
N SER A 13 5.92 -7.58 -0.53
CA SER A 13 6.75 -6.55 0.08
C SER A 13 6.76 -5.28 -0.80
N PRO A 14 6.71 -4.08 -0.20
CA PRO A 14 6.65 -2.84 -0.96
C PRO A 14 7.90 -2.66 -1.82
N ASP A 15 7.70 -2.31 -3.09
CA ASP A 15 8.79 -1.92 -3.99
C ASP A 15 9.13 -0.45 -3.73
N ILE A 16 10.05 -0.21 -2.79
CA ILE A 16 10.50 1.12 -2.42
C ILE A 16 11.31 1.73 -3.56
N ARG A 17 10.83 2.86 -4.09
CA ARG A 17 11.46 3.57 -5.21
C ARG A 17 12.34 4.72 -4.76
N LYS A 18 11.92 5.44 -3.72
CA LYS A 18 12.65 6.61 -3.23
C LYS A 18 12.29 6.91 -1.78
N ILE A 19 13.29 7.31 -1.02
CA ILE A 19 13.11 7.89 0.32
C ILE A 19 13.75 9.28 0.31
N ILE A 20 13.00 10.28 0.74
CA ILE A 20 13.49 11.65 0.97
C ILE A 20 13.26 11.97 2.43
N VAL A 21 14.31 12.36 3.15
CA VAL A 21 14.22 12.73 4.57
C VAL A 21 14.43 14.23 4.71
N PHE A 22 13.54 14.89 5.45
CA PHE A 22 13.62 16.31 5.80
C PHE A 22 13.28 16.47 7.28
N GLY A 23 14.31 16.63 8.12
CA GLY A 23 14.15 16.71 9.57
C GLY A 23 13.51 15.44 10.14
N ASP A 24 12.34 15.61 10.75
CA ASP A 24 11.53 14.55 11.34
C ASP A 24 10.41 14.06 10.40
N ILE A 25 10.47 14.41 9.12
CA ILE A 25 9.59 13.91 8.06
C ILE A 25 10.39 13.04 7.09
N ALA A 26 9.80 11.92 6.66
CA ALA A 26 10.30 11.14 5.55
C ALA A 26 9.17 10.90 4.55
N VAL A 27 9.44 11.12 3.27
CA VAL A 27 8.53 10.80 2.17
C VAL A 27 9.07 9.56 1.47
N VAL A 28 8.26 8.50 1.47
CA VAL A 28 8.58 7.22 0.82
C VAL A 28 7.67 7.07 -0.39
N ARG A 29 8.27 6.99 -1.58
CA ARG A 29 7.56 6.58 -2.80
C ARG A 29 7.78 5.10 -3.02
N LEU A 30 6.70 4.39 -3.30
CA LEU A 30 6.72 2.94 -3.47
C LEU A 30 5.66 2.47 -4.47
N PHE A 31 5.74 1.21 -4.86
CA PHE A 31 4.63 0.50 -5.46
C PHE A 31 4.22 -0.68 -4.57
N TRP A 32 2.92 -0.88 -4.44
CA TRP A 32 2.33 -2.09 -3.87
C TRP A 32 1.90 -3.01 -5.00
N THR A 33 2.15 -4.31 -4.83
CA THR A 33 1.56 -5.35 -5.68
C THR A 33 0.55 -6.11 -4.84
N LEU A 34 -0.70 -6.12 -5.29
CA LEU A 34 -1.81 -6.82 -4.66
C LEU A 34 -2.25 -7.98 -5.54
N THR A 35 -2.26 -9.18 -4.98
CA THR A 35 -2.99 -10.32 -5.53
C THR A 35 -4.32 -10.46 -4.80
N ALA A 36 -5.43 -10.31 -5.52
CA ALA A 36 -6.77 -10.55 -5.00
C ALA A 36 -7.34 -11.84 -5.59
N GLN A 37 -8.02 -12.63 -4.75
CA GLN A 37 -8.59 -13.93 -5.13
C GLN A 37 -10.00 -14.08 -4.56
N MET A 38 -10.94 -14.54 -5.38
CA MET A 38 -12.31 -14.83 -4.97
C MET A 38 -12.95 -15.84 -5.91
N ARG A 39 -13.56 -16.91 -5.37
CA ARG A 39 -14.33 -17.92 -6.13
C ARG A 39 -13.57 -18.52 -7.33
N GLY A 40 -12.27 -18.73 -7.20
CA GLY A 40 -11.41 -19.29 -8.25
C GLY A 40 -10.92 -18.26 -9.27
N GLU A 41 -11.37 -17.01 -9.19
CA GLU A 41 -10.80 -15.90 -9.96
C GLU A 41 -9.62 -15.28 -9.19
N SER A 42 -8.61 -14.84 -9.94
CA SER A 42 -7.47 -14.10 -9.40
C SER A 42 -7.13 -12.91 -10.29
N SER A 43 -6.78 -11.79 -9.67
CA SER A 43 -6.32 -10.60 -10.37
C SER A 43 -5.19 -9.95 -9.57
N VAL A 44 -4.13 -9.59 -10.29
CA VAL A 44 -2.99 -8.84 -9.77
C VAL A 44 -3.12 -7.39 -10.19
N SER A 45 -2.87 -6.47 -9.27
CA SER A 45 -2.81 -5.03 -9.53
C SER A 45 -1.58 -4.40 -8.90
N THR A 46 -1.05 -3.37 -9.54
CA THR A 46 0.02 -2.54 -8.99
C THR A 46 -0.52 -1.15 -8.67
N GLU A 47 -0.23 -0.69 -7.46
CA GLU A 47 -0.70 0.58 -6.92
C GLU A 47 0.51 1.46 -6.60
N ALA A 48 0.54 2.67 -7.16
CA ALA A 48 1.53 3.64 -6.77
C ALA A 48 1.17 4.19 -5.39
N GLY A 49 2.16 4.30 -4.51
CA GLY A 49 1.99 4.77 -3.14
C GLY A 49 2.95 5.89 -2.77
N MET A 50 2.49 6.73 -1.85
CA MET A 50 3.32 7.69 -1.13
C MET A 50 2.95 7.69 0.34
N ASP A 51 3.93 7.32 1.16
CA ASP A 51 3.80 7.29 2.61
C ASP A 51 4.63 8.42 3.18
N ILE A 52 3.97 9.29 3.95
CA ILE A 52 4.65 10.33 4.73
C ILE A 52 4.79 9.80 6.14
N PHE A 53 6.02 9.60 6.57
CA PHE A 53 6.35 9.23 7.93
C PHE A 53 6.71 10.47 8.76
N LYS A 54 6.30 10.45 10.03
CA LYS A 54 6.73 11.40 11.06
C LYS A 54 7.53 10.67 12.13
N ARG A 55 8.72 11.18 12.45
CA ARG A 55 9.51 10.68 13.57
C ARG A 55 8.87 11.18 14.87
N GLN A 56 8.58 10.23 15.76
CA GLN A 56 8.03 10.48 17.08
C GLN A 56 9.14 10.89 18.06
N PRO A 57 8.80 11.45 19.23
CA PRO A 57 9.80 11.84 20.25
C PRO A 57 10.68 10.68 20.75
N ASP A 58 10.17 9.44 20.70
CA ASP A 58 10.93 8.22 21.03
C ASP A 58 11.89 7.76 19.92
N GLY A 59 11.96 8.52 18.81
CA GLY A 59 12.82 8.25 17.67
C GLY A 59 12.23 7.29 16.63
N LYS A 60 11.08 6.67 16.89
CA LYS A 60 10.43 5.77 15.92
C LYS A 60 9.73 6.55 14.83
N TRP A 61 9.64 5.94 13.65
CA TRP A 61 8.89 6.49 12.53
C TRP A 61 7.51 5.84 12.46
N SER A 62 6.48 6.66 12.28
CA SER A 62 5.11 6.20 12.07
C SER A 62 4.55 6.85 10.80
N ILE A 63 3.70 6.13 10.07
CA ILE A 63 2.97 6.70 8.92
C ILE A 63 2.02 7.78 9.46
N ALA A 64 2.24 9.02 9.05
CA ALA A 64 1.39 10.16 9.35
C ALA A 64 0.33 10.37 8.26
N LEU A 65 0.64 10.02 7.02
CA LEU A 65 -0.30 10.02 5.90
C LEU A 65 0.07 8.91 4.91
N PHE A 66 -0.93 8.17 4.47
CA PHE A 66 -0.84 7.16 3.43
C PHE A 66 -1.72 7.59 2.25
N ILE A 67 -1.16 7.53 1.04
CA ILE A 67 -1.89 7.74 -0.19
C ILE A 67 -1.49 6.64 -1.17
N SER A 68 -2.45 5.87 -1.67
CA SER A 68 -2.26 5.02 -2.83
C SER A 68 -3.26 5.34 -3.92
N PHE A 69 -2.86 5.07 -5.16
CA PHE A 69 -3.73 5.15 -6.31
C PHE A 69 -3.39 4.02 -7.27
N SER A 70 -4.43 3.39 -7.80
CA SER A 70 -4.27 2.38 -8.85
C SER A 70 -4.43 3.02 -10.23
N ALA A 71 -3.52 2.69 -11.14
CA ALA A 71 -3.68 3.02 -12.55
C ALA A 71 -4.54 1.99 -13.30
N THR A 72 -4.75 0.80 -12.73
CA THR A 72 -5.49 -0.29 -13.36
C THR A 72 -6.37 -1.00 -12.34
N PRO A 73 -7.69 -1.06 -12.53
CA PRO A 73 -8.59 -1.71 -11.58
C PRO A 73 -8.24 -3.18 -11.37
N ASN A 74 -8.34 -3.64 -10.12
CA ASN A 74 -8.30 -5.06 -9.80
C ASN A 74 -9.68 -5.69 -10.06
N LYS A 75 -9.77 -6.63 -10.99
CA LYS A 75 -11.06 -7.18 -11.44
C LYS A 75 -11.84 -7.92 -10.35
N VAL A 76 -11.14 -8.49 -9.38
CA VAL A 76 -11.75 -9.20 -8.25
C VAL A 76 -12.34 -8.22 -7.22
N LEU A 77 -11.83 -6.98 -7.18
CA LEU A 77 -12.26 -5.97 -6.21
C LEU A 77 -13.40 -5.08 -6.69
N GLN A 78 -13.73 -5.13 -7.99
CA GLN A 78 -14.83 -4.38 -8.61
C GLN A 78 -16.21 -4.85 -8.13
#